data_AF-A0A940ZQW1-F1
#
_entry.id   AF-A0A940ZQW1-F1
#
_cell.length_a   1.000
_cell.length_b   1.000
_cell.length_c   1.000
_cell.angle_alpha   90.00
_cell.angle_beta   90.00
_cell.angle_gamma   90.00
#
_symmetry.space_group_name_H-M   'P 1'
#
loop_
_entity.id
_entity.type
_entity.pdbx_description
1 polymer ?
#
loop_
_entity_poly.entity_id
_entity_poly.type
_entity_poly.pdbx_seq_one_letter_code
_entity_poly.pdbx_strand_id
1 'polypeptide(L)'
;LFARAAQEGYIRGENPAPYHGYYFKILTGQDSNASGGAFDYIVDQKMIGGFALVAYPAQYGTSGVMTFIVNHDGIVYQKDLGKNTVKIAKNMKNFDPGRSWKQAAAVK
;
A
#
# COMPACT_ATOMS: atom_id res chain seq x y z
N LEU A 1 11.30 -17.27 6.78
CA LEU A 1 10.51 -16.75 5.64
C LEU A 1 10.43 -15.21 5.57
N PHE A 2 10.98 -14.46 6.54
CA PHE A 2 11.21 -13.01 6.44
C PHE A 2 12.52 -12.62 5.71
N ALA A 3 13.36 -13.60 5.37
CA ALA A 3 14.70 -13.39 4.82
C ALA A 3 14.74 -13.04 3.31
N ARG A 4 13.68 -13.31 2.53
CA ARG A 4 13.64 -12.95 1.11
C ARG A 4 13.14 -11.53 0.82
N ALA A 5 12.29 -10.99 1.70
CA ALA A 5 11.86 -9.60 1.59
C ALA A 5 12.97 -8.60 2.01
N ALA A 6 13.90 -9.03 2.86
CA ALA A 6 15.00 -8.19 3.33
C ALA A 6 16.27 -8.25 2.45
N GLN A 7 16.48 -9.33 1.69
CA GLN A 7 17.62 -9.46 0.77
C GLN A 7 17.40 -8.74 -0.57
N GLU A 8 16.13 -8.54 -0.95
CA GLU A 8 15.74 -7.71 -2.10
C GLU A 8 15.56 -6.26 -1.65
N GLY A 9 16.64 -5.64 -1.16
CA GLY A 9 16.62 -4.25 -0.75
C GLY A 9 15.96 -3.38 -1.81
N TYR A 10 14.97 -2.58 -1.41
CA TYR A 10 14.29 -1.55 -2.21
C TYR A 10 14.44 -1.78 -3.72
N ILE A 11 13.87 -2.85 -4.26
CA ILE A 11 13.99 -3.13 -5.69
C ILE A 11 13.15 -2.10 -6.43
N ARG A 12 13.82 -1.00 -6.78
CA ARG A 12 13.57 -0.20 -7.98
C ARG A 12 14.00 -1.05 -9.18
N GLY A 13 13.37 -2.21 -9.34
CA GLY A 13 13.57 -3.16 -10.43
C GLY A 13 12.34 -3.15 -11.32
N GLU A 14 12.57 -3.31 -12.61
CA GLU A 14 11.62 -2.96 -13.67
C GLU A 14 10.33 -3.79 -13.69
N ASN A 15 10.21 -4.86 -12.91
CA ASN A 15 8.96 -5.63 -12.75
C ASN A 15 8.88 -6.29 -11.37
N PRO A 16 8.14 -5.73 -10.38
CA PRO A 16 7.86 -6.45 -9.14
C PRO A 16 7.12 -7.75 -9.47
N ALA A 17 7.44 -8.84 -8.78
CA ALA A 17 6.72 -10.12 -8.89
C ALA A 17 5.59 -10.16 -7.85
N PRO A 18 4.41 -10.72 -8.17
CA PRO A 18 3.32 -10.78 -7.21
C PRO A 18 3.60 -11.85 -6.15
N TYR A 19 3.44 -11.49 -4.88
CA TYR A 19 3.52 -12.41 -3.75
C TYR A 19 2.13 -12.94 -3.41
N HIS A 20 1.93 -14.25 -3.49
CA HIS A 20 0.61 -14.90 -3.36
C HIS A 20 -0.50 -14.25 -4.21
N GLY A 21 -0.15 -13.81 -5.43
CA GLY A 21 -1.12 -13.18 -6.33
C GLY A 21 -1.39 -11.70 -6.05
N TYR A 22 -0.61 -11.06 -5.17
CA TYR A 22 -0.72 -9.65 -4.82
C TYR A 22 0.56 -8.88 -5.10
N TYR A 23 0.42 -7.67 -5.65
CA TYR A 23 1.48 -6.69 -5.72
C TYR A 23 1.46 -5.79 -4.50
N PHE A 24 2.65 -5.37 -4.09
CA PHE A 24 2.87 -4.45 -2.99
C PHE A 24 3.58 -3.21 -3.50
N LYS A 25 3.15 -2.04 -3.04
CA LYS A 25 3.80 -0.77 -3.37
C LYS A 25 3.88 0.10 -2.13
N ILE A 26 5.04 0.74 -1.95
CA ILE A 26 5.25 1.74 -0.91
C ILE A 26 4.60 3.06 -1.33
N LEU A 27 3.85 3.65 -0.40
CA LEU A 27 3.28 4.98 -0.48
C LEU A 27 4.22 5.93 0.27
N THR A 28 4.43 7.12 -0.28
CA THR A 28 5.48 8.06 0.15
C THR A 28 4.94 9.25 0.93
N GLY A 29 3.66 9.25 1.27
CA GLY A 29 3.01 10.27 2.07
C GLY A 29 1.61 9.82 2.49
N GLN A 30 0.87 10.72 3.12
CA GLN A 30 -0.53 10.55 3.48
C GLN A 30 -1.32 11.83 3.22
N ASP A 31 -2.62 11.67 2.98
CA ASP A 31 -3.56 12.77 2.78
C ASP A 31 -4.42 13.02 4.03
N SER A 32 -5.31 14.02 3.96
CA SER A 32 -6.02 14.57 5.13
C SER A 32 -6.97 13.61 5.84
N ASN A 33 -7.38 12.50 5.22
CA ASN A 33 -8.22 11.49 5.88
C ASN A 33 -7.40 10.50 6.74
N ALA A 34 -6.07 10.54 6.68
CA ALA A 34 -5.23 9.75 7.55
C ALA A 34 -5.10 10.39 8.94
N SER A 35 -4.88 9.55 9.96
CA SER A 35 -4.50 10.03 11.29
C SER A 35 -3.22 10.87 11.20
N GLY A 36 -3.22 12.07 11.79
CA GLY A 36 -2.10 13.01 11.69
C GLY A 36 -2.14 13.98 10.49
N GLY A 37 -3.16 13.87 9.62
CA GLY A 37 -3.35 14.81 8.49
C GLY A 37 -2.41 14.57 7.32
N ALA A 38 -2.36 15.51 6.37
CA ALA A 38 -1.57 15.36 5.15
C ALA A 38 -0.10 15.73 5.35
N PHE A 39 0.82 14.82 5.00
CA PHE A 39 2.26 15.09 4.98
C PHE A 39 3.04 14.03 4.18
N ASP A 40 4.23 14.40 3.73
CA ASP A 40 5.16 13.49 3.04
C ASP A 40 5.97 12.66 4.04
N TYR A 41 6.17 11.39 3.71
CA TYR A 41 7.01 10.49 4.51
C TYR A 41 8.49 10.64 4.21
N ILE A 42 8.85 11.25 3.08
CA ILE A 42 10.23 11.43 2.65
C ILE A 42 10.71 12.83 3.05
N VAL A 43 11.74 12.86 3.89
CA VAL A 43 12.48 14.07 4.31
C VAL A 43 13.96 13.80 4.06
N ASP A 44 14.65 14.71 3.35
CA ASP A 44 16.07 14.54 2.98
C ASP A 44 16.39 13.18 2.34
N GLN A 45 15.54 12.74 1.41
CA GLN A 45 15.62 11.44 0.72
C GLN A 45 15.51 10.21 1.66
N LYS A 46 15.14 10.42 2.92
CA LYS A 46 14.95 9.38 3.93
C LYS A 46 13.48 9.27 4.32
N MET A 47 13.03 8.05 4.59
CA MET A 47 11.65 7.76 4.98
C MET A 47 11.48 7.97 6.50
N ILE A 48 11.38 9.24 6.92
CA ILE A 48 11.38 9.66 8.34
C ILE A 48 9.96 9.90 8.85
N GLY A 49 9.06 10.44 8.02
CA GLY A 49 7.69 10.77 8.44
C GLY A 49 6.80 9.54 8.70
N GLY A 50 7.28 8.35 8.34
CA GLY A 50 6.55 7.10 8.47
C GLY A 50 6.58 6.32 7.17
N PHE A 51 5.67 5.37 7.02
CA PHE A 51 5.50 4.60 5.79
C PHE A 51 4.06 4.12 5.67
N ALA A 52 3.67 3.81 4.44
CA ALA A 52 2.45 3.07 4.17
C ALA A 52 2.63 2.16 2.96
N LEU A 53 1.77 1.17 2.86
CA LEU A 53 1.76 0.17 1.80
C LEU A 53 0.37 0.08 1.19
N VAL A 54 0.32 -0.17 -0.12
CA VAL A 54 -0.86 -0.67 -0.81
C VAL A 54 -0.58 -2.09 -1.32
N ALA A 55 -1.51 -3.00 -1.04
CA ALA A 55 -1.52 -4.35 -1.58
C ALA A 55 -2.72 -4.52 -2.51
N TYR A 56 -2.51 -4.98 -3.74
CA TYR A 56 -3.56 -5.12 -4.73
C TYR A 56 -3.40 -6.40 -5.57
N PRO A 57 -4.50 -7.02 -6.02
CA PRO A 57 -4.44 -8.24 -6.82
C PRO A 57 -3.66 -8.00 -8.12
N ALA A 58 -2.77 -8.95 -8.44
CA ALA A 58 -2.06 -9.00 -9.70
C ALA A 58 -3.02 -9.07 -10.90
N GLN A 59 -4.13 -9.81 -10.73
CA GLN A 59 -5.22 -9.87 -11.69
C GLN A 59 -6.56 -9.80 -10.96
N TYR A 60 -7.26 -8.69 -11.14
CA TYR A 60 -8.58 -8.47 -10.54
C TYR A 60 -9.58 -9.57 -10.95
N GLY A 61 -10.27 -10.14 -9.97
CA GLY A 61 -11.24 -11.22 -10.15
C GLY A 61 -10.63 -12.62 -10.26
N THR A 62 -9.31 -12.74 -10.44
CA THR A 62 -8.62 -14.03 -10.50
C THR A 62 -7.75 -14.25 -9.27
N SER A 63 -6.83 -13.32 -8.99
CA SER A 63 -5.95 -13.42 -7.82
C SER A 63 -6.52 -12.72 -6.57
N GLY A 64 -7.60 -11.95 -6.75
CA GLY A 64 -8.33 -11.28 -5.68
C GLY A 64 -9.21 -10.15 -6.21
N VAL A 65 -10.05 -9.60 -5.33
CA VAL A 65 -10.91 -8.43 -5.64
C VAL A 65 -10.59 -7.22 -4.76
N MET A 66 -10.13 -7.47 -3.52
CA MET A 66 -9.86 -6.42 -2.55
C MET A 66 -8.47 -5.81 -2.74
N THR A 67 -8.42 -4.49 -2.64
CA THR A 67 -7.19 -3.71 -2.42
C THR A 67 -7.10 -3.36 -0.94
N PHE A 68 -5.90 -3.43 -0.38
CA PHE A 68 -5.64 -3.11 1.02
C PHE A 68 -4.63 -1.96 1.14
N ILE A 69 -4.83 -1.09 2.12
CA ILE A 69 -3.86 -0.05 2.50
C ILE A 69 -3.60 -0.12 4.00
N VAL A 70 -2.37 0.15 4.41
CA VAL A 70 -1.96 0.17 5.82
C VAL A 70 -0.81 1.16 5.98
N ASN A 71 -0.83 1.94 7.06
CA ASN A 71 0.29 2.80 7.48
C ASN A 71 0.93 2.26 8.76
N HIS A 72 1.88 3.02 9.29
CA HIS A 72 2.60 2.71 10.54
C HIS A 72 1.72 2.63 11.79
N ASP A 73 0.46 3.10 11.75
CA ASP A 73 -0.50 2.92 12.85
C ASP A 73 -1.03 1.47 12.94
N GLY A 74 -0.74 0.63 11.94
CA GLY A 74 -1.10 -0.78 11.92
C GLY A 74 -2.58 -1.05 11.59
N ILE A 75 -3.36 -0.04 11.21
CA ILE A 75 -4.76 -0.23 10.80
C ILE A 75 -4.83 -0.58 9.32
N VAL A 76 -5.38 -1.74 9.00
CA VAL A 76 -5.58 -2.19 7.61
C VAL A 76 -6.96 -1.78 7.15
N TYR A 77 -7.00 -1.03 6.05
CA TYR A 77 -8.22 -0.71 5.33
C TYR A 77 -8.30 -1.51 4.03
N GLN A 78 -9.51 -1.81 3.60
CA GLN A 78 -9.79 -2.50 2.35
C GLN A 78 -10.84 -1.78 1.51
N LYS A 79 -10.71 -1.90 0.19
CA LYS A 79 -11.68 -1.41 -0.79
C LYS A 79 -11.59 -2.21 -2.07
N ASP A 80 -12.75 -2.51 -2.64
CA ASP A 80 -12.85 -2.99 -4.02
C ASP A 80 -12.76 -1.79 -4.97
N LEU A 81 -11.70 -1.74 -5.78
CA LEU A 81 -11.46 -0.69 -6.78
C LEU A 81 -11.90 -1.13 -8.20
N GLY A 82 -12.53 -2.30 -8.30
CA GLY A 82 -13.04 -2.88 -9.52
C GLY A 82 -11.94 -3.28 -10.50
N LYS A 83 -12.32 -3.41 -11.77
CA LYS A 83 -11.42 -3.79 -12.89
C LYS A 83 -10.22 -2.85 -13.06
N ASN A 84 -10.31 -1.62 -12.53
CA ASN A 84 -9.24 -0.61 -12.60
C ASN A 84 -8.23 -0.69 -11.45
N THR A 85 -8.36 -1.68 -10.55
CA THR A 85 -7.50 -1.85 -9.37
C THR A 85 -6.01 -1.69 -9.67
N VAL A 86 -5.48 -2.42 -10.67
CA VAL A 86 -4.06 -2.36 -11.02
C VAL A 86 -3.64 -0.95 -11.45
N LYS A 87 -4.45 -0.27 -12.26
CA LYS A 87 -4.17 1.09 -12.73
C LYS A 87 -4.20 2.09 -11.57
N ILE A 88 -5.21 2.00 -10.69
CA ILE A 88 -5.37 2.92 -9.56
C ILE A 88 -4.22 2.72 -8.57
N ALA A 89 -3.94 1.49 -8.17
CA ALA A 89 -2.89 1.19 -7.19
C ALA A 89 -1.49 1.55 -7.70
N LYS A 90 -1.19 1.33 -8.98
CA LYS A 90 0.09 1.77 -9.58
C LYS A 90 0.28 3.29 -9.53
N ASN A 91 -0.79 4.08 -9.60
CA ASN A 91 -0.72 5.54 -9.54
C ASN A 91 -0.86 6.12 -8.11
N MET A 92 -1.21 5.29 -7.12
CA MET A 92 -1.38 5.71 -5.74
C MET A 92 -0.03 6.14 -5.14
N LYS A 93 0.05 7.34 -4.59
CA LYS A 93 1.27 7.87 -3.94
C LYS A 93 1.10 8.02 -2.44
N ASN A 94 -0.11 8.35 -2.00
CA ASN A 94 -0.41 8.72 -0.63
C ASN A 94 -1.38 7.73 -0.01
N PHE A 95 -1.22 7.50 1.29
CA PHE A 95 -2.17 6.80 2.13
C PHE A 95 -3.36 7.71 2.43
N ASP A 96 -4.54 7.30 1.97
CA ASP A 96 -5.78 8.04 2.16
C ASP A 96 -6.93 7.06 2.46
N PRO A 97 -7.19 6.77 3.75
CA PRO A 97 -8.31 5.94 4.18
C PRO A 97 -9.61 6.76 4.28
N GLY A 98 -9.94 7.54 3.25
CA GLY A 98 -11.19 8.29 3.18
C GLY A 98 -12.45 7.40 3.32
N ARG A 99 -13.62 8.03 3.46
CA ARG A 99 -14.90 7.38 3.87
C ARG A 99 -15.33 6.12 3.10
N SER A 100 -14.84 5.95 1.87
CA SER A 100 -15.16 4.79 1.03
C SER A 100 -14.35 3.53 1.38
N TRP A 101 -13.30 3.66 2.18
CA TRP A 101 -12.49 2.55 2.66
C TRP A 101 -13.10 1.94 3.91
N LYS A 102 -13.05 0.61 4.02
CA LYS A 102 -13.56 -0.12 5.18
C LYS A 102 -12.39 -0.65 5.99
N GLN A 103 -12.42 -0.50 7.31
CA GLN A 103 -11.43 -1.15 8.17
C GLN A 103 -11.60 -2.68 8.08
N ALA A 104 -10.50 -3.39 7.85
CA ALA A 104 -10.47 -4.84 7.69
C ALA A 104 -9.85 -5.53 8.91
N ALA A 105 -8.77 -4.96 9.45
CA ALA A 105 -8.05 -5.50 10.61
C ALA A 105 -7.24 -4.39 11.30
N ALA A 106 -6.75 -4.70 12.50
CA ALA A 106 -5.68 -3.95 13.15
C ALA A 106 -4.56 -4.92 13.50
N VAL A 107 -3.33 -4.57 13.13
CA VAL A 107 -2.13 -5.35 13.38
C VAL A 107 -1.43 -4.71 14.58
N LYS A 108 -1.63 -5.29 15.76
CA LYS A 108 -0.92 -4.94 17.01
C LYS A 108 -0.06 -6.10 17.45
#